data_AF-A0A6A4CMS6-F1
#
_entry.id   AF-A0A6A4CMS6-F1
#
_cell.length_a   1.000
_cell.length_b   1.000
_cell.length_c   1.000
_cell.angle_alpha   90.00
_cell.angle_beta   90.00
_cell.angle_gamma   90.00
#
_symmetry.space_group_name_H-M   'P 1'
#
loop_
_entity.id
_entity.type
_entity.pdbx_description
1 polymer ?
#
loop_
_entity_poly.entity_id
_entity_poly.type
_entity_poly.pdbx_seq_one_letter_code
_entity_poly.pdbx_strand_id
1 'polypeptide(L)' 'MCMKVECPTCQKATWKGCGQHIDAALTGVKEEDRCPNWKTGKH' A
#
# COMPACT_ATOMS: atom_id res chain seq x y z
N MET A 1 4.52 -12.66 -1.99
CA MET A 1 5.12 -11.46 -2.59
C MET A 1 4.21 -10.27 -2.30
N CYS A 2 4.69 -9.22 -1.64
CA CYS A 2 3.91 -7.97 -1.57
C CYS A 2 4.15 -7.18 -2.85
N MET A 3 3.08 -6.71 -3.48
CA MET A 3 3.15 -5.91 -4.70
C MET A 3 2.42 -4.59 -4.49
N LYS A 4 2.89 -3.52 -5.16
CA LYS A 4 2.19 -2.24 -5.22
C LYS A 4 0.89 -2.41 -5.98
N VAL A 5 -0.23 -1.99 -5.40
CA VAL A 5 -1.54 -1.93 -6.08
C VAL A 5 -2.22 -0.62 -5.72
N GLU A 6 -3.30 -0.28 -6.42
CA GLU A 6 -4.13 0.86 -6.04
C GLU A 6 -5.30 0.41 -5.16
N CYS A 7 -5.60 1.17 -4.11
CA CYS A 7 -6.72 0.86 -3.23
C CYS A 7 -8.03 1.19 -3.96
N PRO A 8 -8.98 0.25 -4.10
CA PRO A 8 -10.25 0.53 -4.78
C PRO A 8 -11.13 1.55 -4.03
N THR A 9 -10.95 1.66 -2.71
CA THR A 9 -11.73 2.56 -1.86
C THR A 9 -11.15 3.99 -1.85
N CYS A 10 -9.83 4.11 -1.71
CA CYS A 10 -9.18 5.41 -1.58
C CYS A 10 -8.55 5.92 -2.88
N GLN A 11 -8.44 5.09 -3.92
CA GLN A 11 -7.75 5.41 -5.18
C GLN A 11 -6.29 5.88 -4.96
N LYS A 12 -5.67 5.38 -3.90
CA LYS A 12 -4.29 5.69 -3.50
C LYS A 12 -3.42 4.46 -3.58
N ALA A 13 -2.11 4.67 -3.72
CA ALA A 13 -1.14 3.59 -3.75
C ALA A 13 -1.14 2.83 -2.41
N THR A 14 -1.30 1.51 -2.50
CA THR A 14 -1.26 0.57 -1.40
C THR A 14 -0.46 -0.66 -1.82
N TRP A 15 -0.45 -1.68 -0.99
CA TRP A 15 0.19 -2.95 -1.28
C TRP A 15 -0.81 -4.09 -1.09
N LYS A 16 -0.55 -5.22 -1.76
CA LYS A 16 -1.29 -6.46 -1.60
C LYS A 16 -0.31 -7.60 -1.38
N GLY A 17 -0.51 -8.41 -0.35
CA GLY A 17 0.39 -9.50 0.02
C GLY A 17 0.30 -9.91 1.49
N CYS A 18 1.42 -10.36 2.05
CA CYS A 18 1.50 -10.83 3.44
C CYS A 18 1.72 -9.73 4.49
N GLY A 19 1.98 -8.48 4.09
CA GLY A 19 2.14 -7.34 5.01
C GLY A 19 3.49 -7.24 5.71
N GLN A 20 4.43 -8.15 5.42
CA GLN A 20 5.80 -8.03 5.91
C GLN A 20 6.74 -7.28 4.95
N HIS A 21 6.34 -7.11 3.69
CA HIS A 21 7.18 -6.49 2.66
C HIS A 21 6.56 -5.19 2.14
N ILE A 22 5.90 -4.46 3.04
CA ILE A 22 5.15 -3.25 2.68
C ILE A 22 6.10 -2.14 2.24
N ASP A 23 7.18 -1.91 2.97
CA ASP A 23 8.19 -0.92 2.62
C ASP A 23 8.79 -1.16 1.23
N ALA A 24 9.00 -2.44 0.88
CA ALA A 24 9.45 -2.81 -0.46
C ALA A 24 8.36 -2.56 -1.52
N ALA A 25 7.10 -2.87 -1.21
CA ALA A 25 5.98 -2.66 -2.13
C ALA A 25 5.65 -1.17 -2.35
N LEU A 26 5.85 -0.33 -1.33
CA LEU A 26 5.58 1.11 -1.37
C LEU A 26 6.85 1.95 -1.55
N THR A 27 7.96 1.32 -1.93
CA THR A 27 9.21 2.04 -2.20
C THR A 27 8.99 3.09 -3.29
N GLY A 28 9.46 4.31 -3.06
CA GLY A 28 9.28 5.46 -3.97
C GLY A 28 7.87 6.08 -3.99
N VAL A 29 6.90 5.55 -3.24
CA VAL A 29 5.59 6.20 -3.06
C VAL A 29 5.66 7.16 -1.89
N LYS A 30 5.32 8.43 -2.08
CA LYS A 30 5.25 9.41 -0.99
C LYS A 30 4.10 9.09 -0.04
N GLU A 31 4.21 9.45 1.23
CA GLU A 31 3.16 9.16 2.21
C GLU A 31 1.80 9.81 1.88
N GLU A 32 1.82 10.97 1.22
CA GLU A 32 0.61 11.67 0.74
C GLU A 32 -0.16 10.85 -0.32
N ASP A 33 0.57 10.12 -1.16
CA ASP A 33 0.04 9.26 -2.24
C ASP A 33 -0.29 7.85 -1.74
N ARG A 34 0.07 7.51 -0.50
CA ARG A 34 -0.25 6.22 0.11
C ARG A 34 -1.66 6.22 0.68
N CYS A 35 -2.27 5.05 0.64
CA CYS A 35 -3.59 4.83 1.21
C CYS A 35 -3.58 5.01 2.74
N PRO A 36 -4.46 5.78 3.40
CA PRO A 36 -4.31 6.11 4.83
C PRO A 36 -4.19 4.89 5.77
N ASN A 37 -4.88 3.79 5.46
CA ASN A 37 -4.73 2.51 6.18
C ASN A 37 -3.78 1.52 5.49
N TRP A 38 -2.78 2.01 4.75
CA TRP A 38 -1.81 1.16 4.05
C TRP A 38 -1.11 0.22 5.04
N LYS A 39 -0.80 0.65 6.28
CA LYS A 39 -0.11 -0.19 7.26
C LYS A 39 -0.86 -1.47 7.65
N THR A 40 -2.18 -1.45 7.64
CA THR A 40 -3.01 -2.60 8.02
C THR A 40 -3.53 -3.38 6.82
N GLY A 41 -3.48 -2.78 5.62
CA GLY A 41 -4.08 -3.35 4.41
C GLY A 41 -5.61 -3.47 4.49
N LYS A 42 -6.24 -2.86 5.49
CA LYS A 42 -7.69 -2.89 5.71
C LYS A 42 -8.34 -1.61 5.19
N HIS A 43 -9.18 -1.78 4.17
CA HIS A 43 -10.21 -0.84 3.72
C HIS A 43 -11.47 -1.61 3.42
#